data_AF-A0A2E2IXA7-F1
#
_entry.id   AF-A0A2E2IXA7-F1
#
_cell.length_a   1.000
_cell.length_b   1.000
_cell.length_c   1.000
_cell.angle_alpha   90.00
_cell.angle_beta   90.00
_cell.angle_gamma   90.00
#
_symmetry.space_group_name_H-M   'P 1'
#
loop_
_entity.id
_entity.type
_entity.pdbx_description
1 polymer ?
#
loop_
_entity_poly.entity_id
_entity_poly.type
_entity_poly.pdbx_seq_one_letter_code
_entity_poly.pdbx_strand_id
1 'polypeptide(L)'
;MMRELAYNYFSNLNPKQQDQAYEAINSLIDKGFITHEDQNKNMECLRLTQLGYDNLYQNSRDVSDIEKMIMREFEKQNSRPGNVLAIKNLNFGLVQNLNPVEIERFEPAINNLIDKELITYEKNGLECIRLTERGYETLY
;
A
#
# COMPACT_ATOMS: atom_id res chain seq x y z
N MET A 1 8.50 -12.12 28.17
CA MET A 1 8.41 -12.88 26.91
C MET A 1 7.13 -12.47 26.19
N MET A 2 7.29 -11.97 24.96
CA MET A 2 6.29 -11.21 24.21
C MET A 2 4.95 -11.93 24.06
N ARG A 3 3.99 -11.57 24.92
CA ARG A 3 2.78 -12.34 25.18
C ARG A 3 1.96 -12.65 23.91
N GLU A 4 1.84 -11.72 22.98
CA GLU A 4 1.02 -11.91 21.77
C GLU A 4 1.68 -12.76 20.68
N LEU A 5 2.97 -12.52 20.40
CA LEU A 5 3.75 -13.40 19.52
C LEU A 5 3.90 -14.79 20.13
N ALA A 6 4.11 -14.86 21.45
CA ALA A 6 4.27 -16.10 22.19
C ALA A 6 3.01 -16.99 22.12
N TYR A 7 1.82 -16.40 22.22
CA TYR A 7 0.58 -17.18 22.29
C TYR A 7 0.15 -17.78 20.94
N ASN A 8 0.33 -17.05 19.84
CA ASN A 8 -0.19 -17.48 18.52
C ASN A 8 0.89 -18.07 17.60
N TYR A 9 2.13 -17.57 17.68
CA TYR A 9 3.20 -17.98 16.77
C TYR A 9 4.14 -18.99 17.44
N PHE A 10 4.73 -18.65 18.60
CA PHE A 10 5.73 -19.51 19.24
C PHE A 10 5.17 -20.80 19.85
N SER A 11 3.89 -20.80 20.27
CA SER A 11 3.21 -21.99 20.81
C SER A 11 3.14 -23.15 19.83
N ASN A 12 3.19 -22.87 18.53
CA ASN A 12 3.19 -23.87 17.45
C ASN A 12 4.61 -24.26 16.99
N LEU A 13 5.65 -23.65 17.54
CA LEU A 13 7.05 -23.88 17.18
C LEU A 13 7.71 -24.87 18.15
N ASN A 14 8.57 -25.73 17.63
CA ASN A 14 9.46 -26.54 18.47
C ASN A 14 10.59 -25.67 19.06
N PRO A 15 11.30 -26.11 20.12
CA PRO A 15 12.31 -25.30 20.80
C PRO A 15 13.37 -24.70 19.85
N LYS A 16 13.85 -25.47 18.86
CA LYS A 16 14.83 -24.97 17.89
C LYS A 16 14.25 -23.86 17.00
N GLN A 17 13.00 -23.97 16.59
CA GLN A 17 12.33 -22.93 15.81
C GLN A 17 12.05 -21.68 16.65
N GLN A 18 11.80 -21.84 17.96
CA GLN A 18 11.68 -20.71 18.87
C GLN A 18 13.01 -19.95 18.98
N ASP A 19 14.14 -20.65 19.15
CA ASP A 19 15.47 -20.04 19.17
C ASP A 19 15.74 -19.25 17.87
N GLN A 20 15.44 -19.83 16.71
CA GLN A 20 15.59 -19.16 15.42
C GLN A 20 14.71 -17.91 15.29
N ALA A 21 13.48 -17.96 15.81
CA ALA A 21 12.60 -16.80 15.82
C ALA A 21 13.12 -15.69 16.75
N TYR A 22 13.71 -16.04 17.91
CA TYR A 22 14.37 -15.07 18.78
C TYR A 22 15.59 -14.44 18.12
N GLU A 23 16.45 -15.23 17.47
CA GLU A 23 17.59 -14.72 16.71
C GLU A 23 17.15 -13.75 15.61
N ALA A 24 16.09 -14.07 14.89
CA ALA A 24 15.53 -13.19 13.86
C ALA A 24 15.03 -11.86 14.45
N ILE A 25 14.30 -11.90 15.57
CA ILE A 25 13.80 -10.69 16.26
C ILE A 25 14.97 -9.83 16.74
N ASN A 26 15.97 -10.43 17.40
CA ASN A 26 17.16 -9.71 17.86
C ASN A 26 17.92 -9.10 16.68
N SER A 27 18.05 -9.81 15.56
CA SER A 27 18.66 -9.26 14.35
C SER A 27 17.92 -8.03 13.81
N LEU A 28 16.59 -8.01 13.87
CA LEU A 28 15.79 -6.84 13.47
C LEU A 28 15.94 -5.67 14.44
N ILE A 29 16.10 -5.94 15.74
CA ILE A 29 16.40 -4.93 16.77
C ILE A 29 17.80 -4.34 16.54
N ASP A 30 18.81 -5.19 16.32
CA ASP A 30 20.20 -4.78 16.10
C ASP A 30 20.34 -3.93 14.83
N LYS A 31 19.55 -4.22 13.80
CA LYS A 31 19.44 -3.40 12.58
C LYS A 31 18.67 -2.09 12.79
N GLY A 32 18.03 -1.91 13.95
CA GLY A 32 17.23 -0.74 14.27
C GLY A 32 15.88 -0.68 13.55
N PHE A 33 15.40 -1.78 12.96
CA PHE A 33 14.11 -1.81 12.25
C PHE A 33 12.93 -1.89 13.20
N ILE A 34 13.12 -2.52 14.35
CA ILE A 34 12.13 -2.59 15.42
C ILE A 34 12.79 -2.26 16.75
N THR A 35 11.98 -1.86 17.72
CA THR A 35 12.37 -1.72 19.13
C THR A 35 11.51 -2.65 19.98
N HIS A 36 12.06 -3.09 21.10
CA HIS A 36 11.32 -3.82 22.11
C HIS A 36 10.90 -2.85 23.21
N GLU A 37 9.60 -2.74 23.47
CA GLU A 37 9.04 -1.91 24.52
C GLU A 37 8.41 -2.76 25.61
N ASP A 38 8.83 -2.51 26.86
CA ASP A 38 8.22 -3.04 28.08
C ASP A 38 7.77 -1.85 28.93
N GLN A 39 6.74 -1.14 28.45
CA GLN A 39 6.15 -0.05 29.21
C GLN A 39 5.11 -0.64 30.17
N ASN A 40 5.51 -0.79 31.43
CA ASN A 40 4.68 -1.09 32.60
C ASN A 40 4.24 -2.55 32.82
N LYS A 41 5.13 -3.54 32.61
CA LYS A 41 4.99 -4.94 33.12
C LYS A 41 3.77 -5.74 32.63
N ASN A 42 2.86 -5.12 31.89
CA ASN A 42 1.58 -5.69 31.48
C ASN A 42 1.48 -5.92 29.96
N MET A 43 2.31 -5.26 29.16
CA MET A 43 2.34 -5.43 27.71
C MET A 43 3.77 -5.27 27.16
N GLU A 44 4.36 -6.38 26.74
CA GLU A 44 5.59 -6.38 25.94
C GLU A 44 5.20 -6.34 24.46
N CYS A 45 5.72 -5.38 23.70
CA CYS A 45 5.46 -5.25 22.27
C CYS A 45 6.71 -4.94 21.45
N LEU A 46 6.67 -5.36 20.17
CA LEU A 46 7.60 -4.87 19.15
C LEU A 46 7.02 -3.61 18.53
N ARG A 47 7.81 -2.54 18.46
CA ARG A 47 7.45 -1.32 17.75
C ARG A 47 8.30 -1.16 16.50
N LEU A 48 7.65 -0.97 15.35
CA LEU A 48 8.29 -0.59 14.10
C LEU A 48 8.93 0.81 14.24
N THR A 49 10.20 0.96 13.87
CA THR A 49 10.87 2.26 13.82
C THR A 49 10.63 2.94 12.48
N GLN A 50 10.99 4.22 12.35
CA GLN A 50 10.98 4.89 11.05
C GLN A 50 11.90 4.17 10.06
N LEU A 51 13.11 3.76 10.49
CA LEU A 51 14.04 3.02 9.64
C LEU A 51 13.45 1.68 9.18
N GLY A 52 12.73 0.98 10.07
CA GLY A 52 12.04 -0.26 9.72
C GLY A 52 10.89 -0.03 8.75
N TYR A 53 10.12 1.05 8.92
CA TYR A 53 9.06 1.44 8.00
C TYR A 53 9.62 1.74 6.60
N ASP A 54 10.68 2.55 6.54
CA ASP A 54 11.34 2.90 5.28
C ASP A 54 11.90 1.65 4.59
N ASN A 55 12.49 0.72 5.36
CA ASN A 55 12.99 -0.55 4.82
C ASN A 55 11.85 -1.47 4.31
N LEU A 56 10.74 -1.55 5.04
CA LEU A 56 9.57 -2.36 4.68
C LEU A 56 8.97 -1.91 3.34
N TYR A 57 8.97 -0.59 3.09
CA TYR A 57 8.35 0.02 1.93
C TYR A 57 9.35 0.63 0.92
N GLN A 58 10.64 0.25 1.01
CA GLN A 58 11.71 0.79 0.16
C GLN A 58 11.48 0.59 -1.34
N ASN A 59 10.74 -0.46 -1.72
CA ASN A 59 10.42 -0.82 -3.10
C ASN A 59 8.98 -0.45 -3.49
N SER A 60 8.37 0.49 -2.77
CA SER A 60 7.01 0.96 -3.08
C SER A 60 6.95 1.63 -4.44
N ARG A 61 5.91 1.29 -5.21
CA ARG A 61 5.62 1.84 -6.55
C ARG A 61 5.51 3.34 -6.52
N ASP A 62 6.21 4.02 -7.43
CA ASP A 62 6.18 5.48 -7.51
C ASP A 62 4.84 6.00 -8.04
N VAL A 63 4.69 7.33 -8.10
CA VAL A 63 3.44 7.96 -8.58
C VAL A 63 3.13 7.53 -10.02
N SER A 64 4.12 7.44 -10.90
CA SER A 64 3.95 7.03 -12.30
C SER A 64 3.46 5.58 -12.41
N ASP A 65 3.91 4.70 -11.53
CA ASP A 65 3.40 3.33 -11.46
C ASP A 65 1.94 3.29 -11.03
N ILE A 66 1.53 4.14 -10.09
CA ILE A 66 0.12 4.27 -9.70
C ILE A 66 -0.73 4.85 -10.84
N GLU A 67 -0.22 5.84 -11.58
CA GLU A 67 -0.87 6.37 -12.80
C GLU A 67 -1.13 5.25 -13.82
N LYS A 68 -0.12 4.43 -14.11
CA LYS A 68 -0.27 3.28 -15.03
C LYS A 68 -1.31 2.28 -14.52
N MET A 69 -1.37 2.04 -13.21
CA MET A 69 -2.38 1.16 -12.63
C MET A 69 -3.80 1.71 -12.82
N ILE A 70 -4.00 3.02 -12.62
CA ILE A 70 -5.29 3.67 -12.86
C ILE A 70 -5.69 3.55 -14.34
N MET A 71 -4.77 3.87 -15.25
CA MET A 71 -5.02 3.76 -16.70
C MET A 71 -5.33 2.32 -17.13
N ARG A 72 -4.67 1.32 -16.53
CA ARG A 72 -4.97 -0.10 -16.75
C ARG A 72 -6.40 -0.49 -16.34
N GLU A 73 -7.01 0.19 -15.38
CA GLU A 73 -8.42 -0.10 -15.03
C GLU A 73 -9.39 0.30 -16.16
N PHE A 74 -9.07 1.36 -16.91
CA PHE A 74 -9.81 1.70 -18.13
C PHE A 74 -9.56 0.67 -19.24
N GLU A 75 -8.30 0.28 -19.44
CA GLU A 75 -7.89 -0.71 -20.44
C GLU A 75 -8.57 -2.07 -20.21
N LYS A 76 -8.58 -2.57 -18.97
CA LYS A 76 -9.25 -3.84 -18.58
C LYS A 76 -10.74 -3.87 -18.93
N GLN A 77 -11.38 -2.70 -18.95
CA GLN A 77 -12.81 -2.55 -19.27
C GLN A 77 -13.05 -2.26 -20.76
N ASN A 78 -12.00 -2.24 -21.59
CA ASN A 78 -12.05 -1.81 -23.00
C ASN A 78 -12.73 -0.44 -23.16
N SER A 79 -12.35 0.49 -22.27
CA SER A 79 -13.00 1.79 -22.17
C SER A 79 -12.75 2.65 -23.41
N ARG A 80 -13.77 3.41 -23.80
CA ARG A 80 -13.75 4.42 -24.86
C ARG A 80 -13.72 5.83 -24.25
N PRO A 81 -13.40 6.87 -25.05
CA PRO A 81 -13.54 8.25 -24.62
C PRO A 81 -14.91 8.50 -23.99
N GLY A 82 -14.91 9.17 -22.84
CA GLY A 82 -16.11 9.45 -22.07
C GLY A 82 -16.55 8.33 -21.11
N ASN A 83 -15.96 7.13 -21.15
CA ASN A 83 -16.24 6.12 -20.11
C ASN A 83 -15.64 6.54 -18.76
N VAL A 84 -16.22 6.04 -17.67
CA VAL A 84 -15.91 6.49 -16.31
C VAL A 84 -15.53 5.33 -15.39
N LEU A 85 -14.66 5.60 -14.44
CA LEU A 85 -14.39 4.76 -13.28
C LEU A 85 -14.84 5.50 -12.03
N ALA A 86 -15.78 4.91 -11.29
CA ALA A 86 -16.19 5.45 -10.00
C ALA A 86 -15.03 5.39 -8.99
N ILE A 87 -14.78 6.48 -8.27
CA ILE A 87 -13.76 6.53 -7.21
C ILE A 87 -14.00 5.44 -6.17
N LYS A 88 -15.27 5.18 -5.84
CA LYS A 88 -15.67 4.09 -4.96
C LYS A 88 -15.12 2.73 -5.46
N ASN A 89 -15.22 2.44 -6.75
CA ASN A 89 -14.75 1.16 -7.29
C ASN A 89 -13.21 1.08 -7.28
N LEU A 90 -12.52 2.20 -7.55
CA LEU A 90 -11.07 2.27 -7.40
C LEU A 90 -10.64 2.03 -5.95
N ASN A 91 -11.39 2.56 -4.98
CA ASN A 91 -11.11 2.35 -3.56
C ASN A 91 -11.25 0.87 -3.16
N PHE A 92 -12.31 0.19 -3.60
CA PHE A 92 -12.51 -1.24 -3.29
C PHE A 92 -11.64 -2.19 -4.13
N GLY A 93 -11.09 -1.73 -5.24
CA GLY A 93 -10.24 -2.54 -6.12
C GLY A 93 -8.76 -2.19 -6.01
N LEU A 94 -8.37 -1.09 -6.63
CA LEU A 94 -6.98 -0.67 -6.76
C LEU A 94 -6.37 -0.28 -5.40
N VAL A 95 -7.02 0.63 -4.66
CA VAL A 95 -6.44 1.24 -3.44
C VAL A 95 -6.27 0.22 -2.32
N GLN A 96 -7.16 -0.77 -2.18
CA GLN A 96 -7.02 -1.85 -1.19
C GLN A 96 -5.77 -2.72 -1.38
N ASN A 97 -5.19 -2.71 -2.58
CA ASN A 97 -3.97 -3.46 -2.91
C ASN A 97 -2.70 -2.60 -2.85
N LEU A 98 -2.82 -1.35 -2.40
CA LEU A 98 -1.69 -0.45 -2.20
C LEU A 98 -1.19 -0.54 -0.76
N ASN A 99 0.12 -0.46 -0.58
CA ASN A 99 0.70 -0.31 0.74
C ASN A 99 0.52 1.13 1.25
N PRO A 100 0.75 1.42 2.55
CA PRO A 100 0.54 2.75 3.11
C PRO A 100 1.23 3.90 2.35
N VAL A 101 2.48 3.69 1.90
CA VAL A 101 3.24 4.69 1.12
C VAL A 101 2.63 4.90 -0.26
N GLU A 102 2.14 3.83 -0.89
CA GLU A 102 1.52 3.88 -2.21
C GLU A 102 0.12 4.52 -2.18
N ILE A 103 -0.62 4.37 -1.08
CA ILE A 103 -1.92 5.02 -0.89
C ILE A 103 -1.76 6.55 -0.93
N GLU A 104 -0.73 7.08 -0.27
CA GLU A 104 -0.41 8.52 -0.30
C GLU A 104 -0.06 9.03 -1.71
N ARG A 105 0.31 8.13 -2.63
CA ARG A 105 0.64 8.45 -4.03
C ARG A 105 -0.57 8.41 -4.96
N PHE A 106 -1.72 7.91 -4.49
CA PHE A 106 -2.91 7.74 -5.32
C PHE A 106 -3.52 9.08 -5.77
N GLU A 107 -3.73 10.01 -4.85
CA GLU A 107 -4.25 11.34 -5.19
C GLU A 107 -3.31 12.13 -6.10
N PRO A 108 -1.98 12.20 -5.84
CA PRO A 108 -1.02 12.76 -6.79
C PRO A 108 -1.09 12.12 -8.18
N ALA A 109 -1.26 10.80 -8.29
CA ALA A 109 -1.37 10.12 -9.57
C ALA A 109 -2.64 10.56 -10.34
N ILE A 110 -3.78 10.68 -9.67
CA ILE A 110 -5.01 11.20 -10.28
C ILE A 110 -4.81 12.63 -10.78
N ASN A 111 -4.22 13.51 -9.96
CA ASN A 111 -3.96 14.90 -10.35
C ASN A 111 -3.01 14.98 -11.55
N ASN A 112 -1.93 14.19 -11.56
CA ASN A 112 -1.01 14.14 -12.70
C ASN A 112 -1.70 13.67 -13.99
N LEU A 113 -2.61 12.69 -13.92
CA LEU A 113 -3.36 12.23 -15.08
C LEU A 113 -4.32 13.31 -15.61
N ILE A 114 -4.90 14.12 -14.72
CA ILE A 114 -5.72 15.29 -15.08
C ILE A 114 -4.86 16.37 -15.73
N ASP A 115 -3.70 16.70 -15.15
CA ASP A 115 -2.77 17.70 -15.70
C ASP A 115 -2.22 17.28 -17.08
N LYS A 116 -2.05 15.98 -17.31
CA LYS A 116 -1.70 15.39 -18.60
C LYS A 116 -2.88 15.31 -19.58
N GLU A 117 -4.07 15.75 -19.16
CA GLU A 117 -5.34 15.70 -19.90
C GLU A 117 -5.75 14.27 -20.32
N LEU A 118 -5.27 13.24 -19.62
CA LEU A 118 -5.61 11.83 -19.92
C LEU A 118 -6.96 11.42 -19.31
N ILE A 119 -7.32 12.07 -18.21
CA ILE A 119 -8.62 11.90 -17.56
C ILE A 119 -9.18 13.27 -17.16
N THR A 120 -10.48 13.33 -16.90
CA THR A 120 -11.11 14.40 -16.11
C THR A 120 -11.68 13.83 -14.83
N TYR A 121 -11.90 14.69 -13.84
CA TYR A 121 -12.53 14.31 -12.57
C TYR A 121 -13.88 15.01 -12.42
N GLU A 122 -14.89 14.24 -12.01
CA GLU A 122 -16.26 14.71 -11.85
C GLU A 122 -16.80 14.35 -10.48
N LYS A 123 -17.32 15.38 -9.80
CA LYS A 123 -17.92 15.25 -8.45
C LYS A 123 -19.42 15.56 -8.41
N ASN A 124 -20.00 16.01 -9.52
CA ASN A 124 -21.42 16.35 -9.63
C ASN A 124 -22.25 15.06 -9.83
N GLY A 125 -22.50 14.33 -8.75
CA GLY A 125 -23.24 13.07 -8.76
C GLY A 125 -22.38 11.90 -8.27
N LEU A 126 -22.20 10.88 -9.11
CA LEU A 126 -21.25 9.81 -8.83
C LEU A 126 -19.82 10.35 -8.99
N GLU A 127 -19.07 10.37 -7.88
CA GLU A 127 -17.66 10.76 -7.91
C GLU A 127 -16.86 9.77 -8.78
N CYS A 128 -16.34 10.26 -9.90
CA CYS A 128 -15.67 9.42 -10.89
C CYS A 128 -14.57 10.16 -11.65
N ILE A 129 -13.69 9.37 -12.24
CA ILE A 129 -12.75 9.84 -13.28
C ILE A 129 -13.27 9.40 -14.64
N ARG A 130 -13.12 10.25 -15.65
CA ARG A 130 -13.57 10.01 -17.03
C ARG A 130 -12.37 9.97 -17.98
N LEU A 131 -12.32 8.98 -18.85
CA LEU A 131 -11.29 8.87 -19.88
C LEU A 131 -11.50 9.94 -20.96
N THR A 132 -10.46 10.68 -21.31
CA THR A 132 -10.48 11.65 -22.43
C THR A 132 -10.12 10.98 -23.76
N GLU A 133 -10.27 11.71 -24.86
CA GLU A 133 -9.74 11.28 -26.18
C GLU A 133 -8.23 11.05 -26.10
N ARG A 134 -7.47 11.98 -25.51
CA ARG A 134 -6.02 11.86 -25.35
C ARG A 134 -5.62 10.67 -24.46
N GLY A 135 -6.39 10.40 -23.41
CA GLY A 135 -6.21 9.23 -22.56
C GLY A 135 -6.42 7.94 -23.34
N TYR A 136 -7.44 7.90 -24.20
CA TYR A 136 -7.72 6.76 -25.07
C TYR A 136 -6.60 6.52 -26.10
N GLU A 137 -6.11 7.56 -26.78
CA GLU A 137 -4.95 7.48 -27.70
C GLU A 137 -3.65 7.07 -26.99
N THR A 138 -3.55 7.31 -25.69
CA THR A 138 -2.39 6.87 -24.90
C THR A 138 -2.48 5.38 -24.55
N LEU A 139 -3.69 4.82 -24.48
CA LEU A 139 -3.93 3.41 -24.20
C LEU A 139 -3.80 2.53 -25.46
N TYR A 140 -4.19 3.04 -26.64
CA TYR A 140 -4.34 2.28 -27.89
C TYR A 140 -3.73 3.02 -29.10
#